data_AF-A0A3D0S043-F1
#
_entry.id   AF-A0A3D0S043-F1
#
_cell.length_a   1.000
_cell.length_b   1.000
_cell.length_c   1.000
_cell.angle_alpha   90.00
_cell.angle_beta   90.00
_cell.angle_gamma   90.00
#
_symmetry.space_group_name_H-M   'P 1'
#
loop_
_entity.id
_entity.type
_entity.pdbx_description
1 polymer ?
#
loop_
_entity_poly.entity_id
_entity_poly.type
_entity_poly.pdbx_seq_one_letter_code
_entity_poly.pdbx_strand_id
1 'polypeptide(L)'
;MGQLWELVQAYTDRHGTSERQLAKRLGYKSSGVFVNWREPKQLPSAQALARFADLSGTPYQRVLDAVLTDSGYLPEPRLTTDSEELSRVRLIRSSDPGS
;
A
#
# COMPACT_ATOMS: atom_id res chain seq x y z
N MET A 1 0.30 9.26 -9.30
CA MET A 1 1.21 9.34 -8.14
C MET A 1 0.90 8.13 -7.27
N GLY A 2 1.89 7.36 -6.84
CA GLY A 2 1.68 6.12 -6.09
C GLY A 2 1.32 6.35 -4.62
N GLN A 3 0.60 5.41 -4.02
CA GLN A 3 0.15 5.44 -2.62
C GLN A 3 1.32 5.55 -1.63
N LEU A 4 2.46 4.89 -1.91
CA LEU A 4 3.64 4.98 -1.06
C LEU A 4 4.21 6.41 -1.10
N TRP A 5 4.21 7.02 -2.28
CA TRP A 5 4.71 8.37 -2.45
C TRP A 5 3.85 9.40 -1.71
N GLU A 6 2.53 9.20 -1.69
CA GLU A 6 1.62 10.05 -0.92
C GLU A 6 1.94 10.02 0.59
N LEU A 7 2.28 8.85 1.14
CA LEU A 7 2.71 8.73 2.54
C LEU A 7 4.03 9.49 2.78
N VAL A 8 4.97 9.41 1.85
CA VAL A 8 6.25 10.13 1.92
C VAL A 8 6.01 11.65 1.89
N GLN A 9 5.17 12.13 0.97
CA GLN A 9 4.83 13.55 0.87
C GLN A 9 4.14 14.07 2.13
N ALA A 10 3.15 13.33 2.63
CA ALA A 10 2.46 13.68 3.88
C ALA A 10 3.44 13.81 5.06
N TYR A 11 4.47 12.96 5.12
CA TYR A 11 5.53 13.07 6.11
C TYR A 11 6.41 14.31 5.90
N THR A 12 6.90 14.54 4.68
CA THR A 12 7.78 15.70 4.39
C THR A 12 7.07 17.01 4.68
N ASP A 13 5.79 17.10 4.32
CA ASP A 13 4.96 18.30 4.51
C ASP A 13 4.68 18.55 5.99
N ARG A 14 4.28 17.51 6.73
CA ARG A 14 4.01 17.60 8.18
C ARG A 14 5.24 18.02 8.98
N HIS A 15 6.42 17.54 8.59
CA HIS A 15 7.65 17.73 9.34
C HIS A 15 8.57 18.83 8.78
N GLY A 16 8.18 19.48 7.68
CA GLY A 16 9.03 20.45 6.98
C GLY A 16 10.39 19.89 6.57
N THR A 17 10.47 18.57 6.30
CA THR A 17 11.73 17.87 6.04
C THR A 17 11.92 17.64 4.55
N SER A 18 13.15 17.82 4.07
CA SER A 18 13.49 17.48 2.68
C SER A 18 13.64 15.97 2.48
N GLU A 19 13.42 15.50 1.25
CA GLU A 19 13.71 14.11 0.86
C GLU A 19 15.13 13.68 1.25
N ARG A 20 16.12 14.56 1.07
CA ARG A 20 17.51 14.24 1.48
C ARG A 20 17.62 13.99 2.99
N GLN A 21 16.91 14.74 3.82
CA GLN A 21 16.90 14.51 5.27
C GLN A 21 16.16 13.22 5.62
N LEU A 22 15.02 12.95 4.99
CA LEU A 22 14.30 11.69 5.19
C LEU A 22 15.15 10.47 4.78
N ALA A 23 15.81 10.52 3.61
CA ALA A 23 16.70 9.46 3.16
C ALA A 23 17.82 9.18 4.18
N LYS A 24 18.44 10.22 4.75
CA LYS A 24 19.43 10.08 5.82
C LYS A 24 18.85 9.42 7.07
N ARG A 25 17.63 9.79 7.50
CA ARG A 25 16.93 9.18 8.64
C ARG A 25 16.63 7.69 8.40
N LEU A 26 16.34 7.33 7.16
CA LEU A 26 16.14 5.94 6.73
C LEU A 26 17.44 5.14 6.59
N GLY A 27 18.61 5.78 6.73
CA GLY A 27 19.92 5.14 6.61
C GLY A 27 20.51 5.12 5.21
N TYR A 28 19.94 5.87 4.27
CA TYR A 28 20.44 5.99 2.90
C TYR A 28 21.47 7.12 2.75
N LYS A 29 22.41 6.92 1.82
CA LYS A 29 23.45 7.91 1.50
C LYS A 29 22.95 9.06 0.62
N SER A 30 21.86 8.86 -0.12
CA SER A 30 21.31 9.82 -1.09
C SER A 30 19.79 9.70 -1.20
N SER A 31 19.11 10.78 -1.60
CA SER A 31 17.67 10.80 -1.91
C SER A 31 17.30 10.10 -3.22
N GLY A 32 18.29 9.69 -4.03
CA GLY A 32 18.04 8.95 -5.28
C GLY A 32 17.26 7.64 -5.10
N VAL A 33 17.25 7.08 -3.88
CA VAL A 33 16.45 5.91 -3.51
C VAL A 33 14.95 6.12 -3.74
N PHE A 34 14.46 7.36 -3.63
CA PHE A 34 13.05 7.67 -3.81
C PHE A 34 12.58 7.62 -5.26
N VAL A 35 13.50 7.59 -6.24
CA VAL A 35 13.11 7.32 -7.64
C VAL A 35 12.40 5.96 -7.72
N ASN A 36 12.94 4.95 -7.05
CA ASN A 36 12.32 3.62 -6.97
C ASN A 36 11.08 3.59 -6.06
N TRP A 37 10.88 4.56 -5.17
CA TRP A 37 9.68 4.58 -4.32
C TRP A 37 8.50 5.24 -5.05
N ARG A 38 8.78 6.19 -5.95
CA ARG A 38 7.77 6.82 -6.81
C ARG A 38 7.24 5.86 -7.88
N GLU A 39 8.13 5.05 -8.44
CA GLU A 39 7.84 4.10 -9.50
C GLU A 39 8.55 2.77 -9.20
N PRO A 40 8.00 1.94 -8.30
CA PRO A 40 8.67 0.73 -7.84
C PRO A 40 8.68 -0.36 -8.92
N LYS A 41 9.81 -0.45 -9.65
CA LYS A 41 10.13 -1.61 -10.48
C LYS A 41 10.57 -2.82 -9.63
N GLN A 42 11.12 -2.53 -8.45
CA GLN A 42 11.49 -3.50 -7.45
C GLN A 42 11.01 -3.01 -6.08
N LEU A 43 10.55 -3.93 -5.24
CA LEU A 43 10.11 -3.58 -3.89
C LEU A 43 11.30 -3.02 -3.09
N PRO A 44 11.14 -1.86 -2.43
CA PRO A 44 12.05 -1.42 -1.38
C PRO A 44 12.23 -2.52 -0.32
N SER A 45 13.39 -2.56 0.33
CA SER A 45 13.63 -3.58 1.35
C SER A 45 12.64 -3.45 2.51
N ALA A 46 12.22 -4.59 3.07
CA ALA A 46 11.33 -4.61 4.24
C ALA A 46 11.87 -3.78 5.41
N GLN A 47 13.19 -3.76 5.62
CA GLN A 47 13.82 -2.94 6.64
C GLN A 47 13.61 -1.44 6.42
N ALA A 48 13.65 -0.97 5.17
CA ALA A 48 13.43 0.43 4.86
C ALA A 48 11.97 0.84 5.03
N LEU A 49 11.04 -0.04 4.63
CA LEU A 49 9.61 0.15 4.83
C LEU A 49 9.27 0.19 6.33
N ALA A 50 9.86 -0.70 7.13
CA ALA A 50 9.70 -0.71 8.58
C ALA A 50 10.21 0.59 9.23
N ARG A 51 11.42 1.03 8.87
CA ARG A 51 11.95 2.31 9.37
C ARG A 51 11.08 3.50 8.98
N PHE A 52 10.51 3.49 7.77
CA PHE A 52 9.60 4.55 7.34
C PHE A 52 8.28 4.51 8.10
N ALA A 53 7.73 3.32 8.35
CA ALA A 53 6.54 3.14 9.19
C ALA A 53 6.76 3.74 10.59
N ASP A 54 7.88 3.38 11.23
CA ASP A 54 8.25 3.90 12.56
C ASP A 54 8.41 5.43 12.55
N LEU A 55 9.10 5.98 11.54
CA LEU A 55 9.34 7.42 11.44
C LEU A 55 8.07 8.22 11.17
N SER A 56 7.18 7.69 10.32
CA SER A 56 5.96 8.39 9.90
C SER A 56 4.80 8.22 10.89
N GLY A 57 4.91 7.27 11.83
CA GLY A 57 3.78 6.84 12.66
C GLY A 57 2.69 6.13 11.86
N THR A 58 2.99 5.70 10.63
CA THR A 58 2.06 4.95 9.79
C THR A 58 2.22 3.47 10.10
N PRO A 59 1.13 2.70 10.31
CA PRO A 59 1.24 1.26 10.50
C PRO A 59 1.99 0.59 9.36
N TYR A 60 2.92 -0.31 9.69
CA TYR A 60 3.74 -1.02 8.68
C TYR A 60 2.90 -1.69 7.59
N GLN A 61 1.75 -2.28 7.96
CA GLN A 61 0.84 -2.91 7.02
C GLN A 61 0.34 -1.93 5.95
N ARG A 62 0.01 -0.68 6.34
CA ARG A 62 -0.43 0.35 5.38
C ARG A 62 0.70 0.78 4.44
N VAL A 63 1.93 0.86 4.94
CA VAL A 63 3.12 1.16 4.12
C VAL A 63 3.39 0.01 3.13
N LEU A 64 3.25 -1.23 3.59
CA LEU A 64 3.42 -2.43 2.78
C LEU A 64 2.34 -2.53 1.70
N ASP A 65 1.07 -2.34 2.05
CA ASP A 65 -0.04 -2.36 1.10
C ASP A 65 0.18 -1.31 0.00
N ALA A 66 0.56 -0.08 0.39
CA ALA A 66 0.83 1.00 -0.55
C ALA A 66 1.91 0.64 -1.57
N VAL A 67 3.03 0.04 -1.13
CA VAL A 67 4.10 -0.34 -2.07
C VAL A 67 3.74 -1.54 -2.94
N LEU A 68 2.94 -2.48 -2.42
CA LEU A 68 2.47 -3.63 -3.20
C LEU A 68 1.43 -3.21 -4.24
N THR A 69 0.58 -2.22 -3.94
CA THR A 69 -0.30 -1.59 -4.92
C THR A 69 0.51 -0.87 -6.00
N ASP A 70 1.46 -0.02 -5.61
CA ASP A 70 2.24 0.78 -6.55
C ASP A 70 3.12 -0.06 -7.49
N SER A 71 3.52 -1.26 -7.04
CA SER A 71 4.33 -2.21 -7.82
C SER A 71 3.48 -3.22 -8.62
N GLY A 72 2.15 -3.16 -8.52
CA GLY A 72 1.24 -4.07 -9.20
C GLY A 72 1.22 -5.51 -8.66
N TYR A 73 1.74 -5.73 -7.45
CA TYR A 73 1.66 -7.03 -6.77
C TYR A 73 0.26 -7.34 -6.26
N LEU A 74 -0.46 -6.33 -5.78
CA LEU A 74 -1.86 -6.48 -5.44
C LEU A 74 -2.67 -6.43 -6.74
N PRO A 75 -3.51 -7.44 -7.01
CA PRO A 75 -4.45 -7.33 -8.12
C PRO A 75 -5.31 -6.10 -7.87
N GLU A 76 -5.61 -5.33 -8.92
CA GLU A 76 -6.63 -4.29 -8.80
C GLU A 76 -7.86 -4.95 -8.19
N PRO A 77 -8.53 -4.30 -7.22
CA PRO A 77 -9.73 -4.85 -6.63
C PRO A 77 -10.66 -5.16 -7.79
N ARG A 78 -10.80 -6.46 -8.11
CA ARG A 78 -11.82 -6.92 -9.03
C ARG A 78 -13.09 -6.41 -8.38
N LEU A 79 -13.71 -5.41 -8.99
CA LEU A 79 -15.06 -4.96 -8.66
C LEU A 79 -15.92 -6.21 -8.79
N THR A 80 -16.02 -6.94 -7.70
CA THR A 80 -16.59 -8.27 -7.66
C THR A 80 -18.07 -8.04 -7.51
N THR A 81 -18.70 -7.85 -8.67
CA THR A 81 -20.11 -8.14 -8.90
C THR A 81 -20.48 -9.56 -8.42
N ASP A 82 -19.51 -10.41 -8.08
CA ASP A 82 -19.65 -11.72 -7.44
C ASP A 82 -20.33 -11.68 -6.06
N SER A 83 -20.35 -10.53 -5.37
CA SER A 83 -21.09 -10.38 -4.10
C SER A 83 -22.60 -10.60 -4.29
N GLU A 84 -23.14 -10.27 -5.47
CA GLU A 84 -24.53 -10.58 -5.81
C GLU A 84 -24.75 -12.05 -6.15
N GLU A 85 -23.74 -12.73 -6.69
CA GLU A 85 -23.84 -14.14 -7.09
C GLU A 85 -23.84 -15.07 -5.88
N LEU A 86 -22.98 -14.80 -4.88
CA LEU A 86 -22.98 -15.52 -3.60
C LEU A 86 -24.27 -15.31 -2.79
N SER A 87 -24.89 -14.13 -2.94
CA SER A 87 -26.20 -13.82 -2.36
C SER A 87 -27.34 -14.56 -3.09
N ARG A 88 -27.25 -14.70 -4.43
CA ARG A 88 -28.20 -15.47 -5.25
C ARG A 88 -28.13 -16.97 -4.98
N VAL A 89 -26.93 -17.54 -4.81
CA VAL A 89 -26.73 -18.97 -4.53
C VAL A 89 -27.31 -19.38 -3.16
N ARG A 90 -27.28 -18.48 -2.17
CA ARG A 90 -27.91 -18.72 -0.85
C ARG A 90 -29.44 -18.69 -0.91
N LEU A 91 -30.03 -17.94 -1.84
CA LEU A 91 -31.50 -17.86 -1.96
C LEU A 91 -32.10 -19.13 -2.58
N ILE A 92 -31.42 -19.72 -3.57
CA ILE A 92 -31.93 -20.89 -4.33
C ILE A 92 -32.00 -22.16 -3.45
N ARG A 93 -31.14 -22.30 -2.44
CA ARG A 93 -31.18 -23.45 -1.50
C ARG A 93 -32.24 -23.33 -0.39
N SER A 94 -32.96 -22.22 -0.31
CA SER A 94 -34.04 -22.02 0.68
C SER A 94 -35.44 -22.29 0.12
N SER A 95 -35.55 -22.53 -1.18
CA SER A 95 -36.81 -22.84 -1.87
C SER A 95 -36.90 -24.34 -2.17
N ASP A 96 -36.90 -25.14 -1.11
CA ASP A 96 -37.40 -26.51 -1.18
C ASP A 96 -38.24 -26.82 0.06
N PRO A 97 -39.53 -26.44 0.07
CA PRO A 97 -40.51 -27.10 0.92
C PRO A 97 -41.00 -28.33 0.15
N GLY A 98 -40.39 -29.48 0.44
CA GLY A 98 -40.95 -30.76 0.01
C GLY A 98 -42.34 -30.96 0.61
N SER A 99 -43.32 -31.21 -0.25
CA SER A 99 -44.34 -32.29 -0.19
C SER A 99 -45.44 -32.04 -1.22
#